data_AF-A0AAV9HNP5-F1
#
_entry.id   AF-A0AAV9HNP5-F1
#
_cell.length_a   1.000
_cell.length_b   1.000
_cell.length_c   1.000
_cell.angle_alpha   90.00
_cell.angle_beta   90.00
_cell.angle_gamma   90.00
#
_symmetry.space_group_name_H-M   'P 1'
#
loop_
_entity.id
_entity.type
_entity.pdbx_description
1 polymer ?
#
loop_
_entity_poly.entity_id
_entity_poly.type
_entity_poly.pdbx_seq_one_letter_code
_entity_poly.pdbx_strand_id
1 'polypeptide(L)'
;MAETSVPSINSWFPQGIEANQGWRVDTVTLALLALVGDLRSEEFTRAATASRLIVLPRLVPAMQLLNAARPARLPQMETRILDLSAKAEKEKAPYFVDTLHVFKKIPMYGFKVLEVRHKIDRNKIVPGSGRPVTTSVRPSHLVDGLLLLGFLLTLGLAVGAAASRDGAALLAICLMGFASSIIGYASSWKLKHYDEVSGLRYGVMMAIGHITLMLSVIMLGNCKWRSQIMIAAAYVLLNVLYWGASLLPRQRFWDMSRYEVRDVTPEDASGADIYANERDADDCPSHTRSLWYAMREVGECWWAEKWLYFPKRPDKVKQWVDEAEHALANRNREWRAGGRQKELEEEKQQ
;
A
#
# COMPACT_ATOMS: atom_id res chain seq x y z
N MET A 1 44.92 -5.44 -47.27
CA MET A 1 43.71 -4.68 -46.89
C MET A 1 42.73 -5.69 -46.33
N ALA A 2 42.54 -5.70 -45.00
CA ALA A 2 41.56 -6.57 -44.37
C ALA A 2 40.18 -5.96 -44.65
N GLU A 3 39.37 -6.63 -45.47
CA GLU A 3 37.95 -6.31 -45.59
C GLU A 3 37.31 -6.47 -44.22
N THR A 4 37.06 -5.36 -43.54
CA THR A 4 36.17 -5.30 -42.39
C THR A 4 34.76 -5.54 -42.92
N SER A 5 34.38 -6.81 -43.07
CA SER A 5 33.01 -7.20 -43.39
C SER A 5 32.11 -6.61 -42.32
N VAL A 6 31.35 -5.58 -42.70
CA VAL A 6 30.32 -5.01 -41.84
C VAL A 6 29.36 -6.15 -41.52
N PRO A 7 29.18 -6.53 -40.24
CA PRO A 7 28.33 -7.66 -39.90
C PRO A 7 26.91 -7.38 -40.40
N SER A 8 26.41 -8.23 -41.29
CA SER A 8 25.07 -8.07 -41.83
C SER A 8 24.03 -8.29 -40.73
N ILE A 9 22.97 -7.48 -40.71
CA ILE A 9 21.83 -7.60 -39.78
C ILE A 9 21.27 -9.03 -39.75
N ASN A 10 21.36 -9.75 -40.87
CA ASN A 10 20.89 -11.13 -40.99
C ASN A 10 21.62 -12.12 -40.06
N SER A 11 22.80 -11.77 -39.54
CA SER A 11 23.55 -12.58 -38.57
C SER A 11 23.05 -12.44 -37.12
N TRP A 12 22.22 -11.43 -36.84
CA TRP A 12 21.68 -11.16 -35.51
C TRP A 12 20.41 -11.95 -35.23
N PHE A 13 19.68 -12.33 -36.29
CA PHE A 13 18.45 -13.10 -36.19
C PHE A 13 18.72 -14.58 -36.44
N PRO A 14 18.05 -15.49 -35.70
CA PRO A 14 18.19 -16.92 -35.93
C PRO A 14 17.73 -17.26 -37.35
N GLN A 15 18.53 -18.06 -38.05
CA GLN A 15 18.18 -18.64 -39.35
C GLN A 15 17.95 -20.14 -39.15
N GLY A 16 16.71 -20.60 -39.31
CA GLY A 16 16.33 -22.00 -39.11
C GLY A 16 15.99 -22.37 -37.66
N ILE A 17 15.78 -23.67 -37.42
CA ILE A 17 15.46 -24.23 -36.10
C ILE A 17 16.76 -24.67 -35.44
N GLU A 18 17.12 -24.11 -34.28
CA GLU A 18 18.26 -24.61 -33.50
C GLU A 18 17.96 -26.05 -33.01
N ALA A 19 18.58 -27.03 -33.66
CA ALA A 19 18.52 -28.44 -33.26
C ALA A 19 19.39 -28.66 -32.02
N ASN A 20 18.80 -28.50 -30.83
CA ASN A 20 19.50 -28.77 -29.57
C ASN A 20 18.74 -29.85 -28.79
N GLN A 21 19.33 -31.04 -28.66
CA GLN A 21 18.74 -32.21 -27.99
C GLN A 21 19.01 -32.17 -26.48
N GLY A 22 18.37 -31.25 -25.76
CA GLY A 22 18.48 -31.12 -24.30
C GLY A 22 17.24 -30.51 -23.65
N TRP A 23 17.23 -30.45 -22.32
CA TRP A 23 16.18 -29.77 -21.54
C TRP A 23 16.04 -28.32 -22.00
N ARG A 24 14.87 -27.94 -22.51
CA ARG A 24 14.54 -26.54 -22.79
C ARG A 24 13.72 -25.99 -21.64
N VAL A 25 14.19 -24.88 -21.07
CA VAL A 25 13.32 -23.96 -20.31
C VAL A 25 12.40 -23.30 -21.33
N ASP A 26 11.26 -23.92 -21.62
CA ASP A 26 10.30 -23.39 -22.58
C ASP A 26 9.73 -22.05 -22.08
N THR A 27 9.43 -21.17 -23.04
CA THR A 27 8.80 -19.85 -22.81
C THR A 27 7.53 -19.96 -21.96
N VAL A 28 6.80 -21.08 -22.06
CA VAL A 28 5.60 -21.39 -21.28
C VAL A 28 5.94 -21.66 -19.81
N THR A 29 7.01 -22.40 -19.52
CA THR A 29 7.46 -22.69 -18.14
C THR A 29 7.95 -21.42 -17.45
N LEU A 30 8.61 -20.53 -18.20
CA LEU A 30 8.98 -19.18 -17.76
C LEU A 30 7.76 -18.30 -17.47
N ALA A 31 6.75 -18.33 -18.36
CA ALA A 31 5.49 -17.62 -18.16
C ALA A 31 4.66 -18.18 -16.98
N LEU A 32 4.78 -19.48 -16.67
CA LEU A 32 4.17 -20.08 -15.49
C LEU A 32 4.88 -19.67 -14.20
N LEU A 33 6.23 -19.64 -14.19
CA LEU A 33 6.99 -19.09 -13.06
C LEU A 33 6.66 -17.60 -12.81
N ALA A 34 6.34 -16.87 -13.87
CA ALA A 34 5.84 -15.51 -13.79
C ALA A 34 4.50 -15.42 -13.07
N LEU A 35 3.57 -16.31 -13.39
CA LEU A 35 2.23 -16.31 -12.80
C LEU A 35 2.23 -16.65 -11.28
N VAL A 36 3.16 -17.49 -10.82
CA VAL A 36 3.23 -17.92 -9.41
C VAL A 36 3.63 -16.79 -8.45
N GLY A 37 4.33 -15.76 -8.93
CA GLY A 37 4.77 -14.62 -8.11
C GLY A 37 3.68 -13.57 -7.80
N ASP A 38 2.51 -13.64 -8.45
CA ASP A 38 1.55 -12.53 -8.54
C ASP A 38 0.77 -12.26 -7.24
N LEU A 39 0.48 -13.32 -6.45
CA LEU A 39 -0.53 -13.30 -5.38
C LEU A 39 -0.24 -12.40 -4.15
N ARG A 40 0.95 -11.83 -4.01
CA ARG A 40 1.31 -10.97 -2.83
C ARG A 40 1.81 -9.58 -3.18
N SER A 41 1.89 -9.22 -4.47
CA SER A 41 2.61 -8.01 -4.91
C SER A 41 1.80 -6.71 -4.85
N GLU A 42 0.49 -6.78 -4.61
CA GLU A 42 -0.37 -5.60 -4.73
C GLU A 42 0.04 -4.42 -3.82
N GLU A 43 0.53 -4.72 -2.61
CA GLU A 43 1.02 -3.69 -1.67
C GLU A 43 2.27 -2.99 -2.19
N PHE A 44 3.19 -3.77 -2.77
CA PHE A 44 4.37 -3.23 -3.42
C PHE A 44 3.99 -2.38 -4.63
N THR A 45 3.09 -2.85 -5.50
CA THR A 45 2.64 -2.10 -6.68
C THR A 45 2.05 -0.74 -6.31
N ARG A 46 1.27 -0.67 -5.24
CA ARG A 46 0.70 0.59 -4.73
C ARG A 46 1.79 1.59 -4.32
N ALA A 47 2.85 1.14 -3.67
CA ALA A 47 3.98 2.00 -3.31
C ALA A 47 4.85 2.36 -4.54
N ALA A 48 5.10 1.39 -5.42
CA ALA A 48 5.89 1.57 -6.63
C ALA A 48 5.25 2.60 -7.57
N THR A 49 3.92 2.59 -7.71
CA THR A 49 3.17 3.56 -8.54
C THR A 49 3.25 5.00 -8.03
N ALA A 50 3.66 5.21 -6.77
CA ALA A 50 3.95 6.53 -6.22
C ALA A 50 5.41 6.97 -6.47
N SER A 51 6.30 6.04 -6.86
CA SER A 51 7.67 6.35 -7.23
C SER A 51 7.75 6.95 -8.62
N ARG A 52 8.65 7.90 -8.82
CA ARG A 52 8.99 8.40 -10.16
C ARG A 52 9.75 7.37 -10.99
N LEU A 53 10.43 6.43 -10.31
CA LEU A 53 11.24 5.40 -10.97
C LEU A 53 10.40 4.31 -11.62
N ILE A 54 9.07 4.27 -11.41
CA ILE A 54 8.21 3.28 -12.04
C ILE A 54 8.16 3.41 -13.57
N VAL A 55 8.48 4.58 -14.11
CA VAL A 55 8.52 4.83 -15.56
C VAL A 55 9.79 4.25 -16.21
N LEU A 56 10.79 3.84 -15.42
CA LEU A 56 12.01 3.27 -15.98
C LEU A 56 11.75 1.92 -16.68
N PRO A 57 12.38 1.68 -17.84
CA PRO A 57 12.18 0.45 -18.60
C PRO A 57 12.83 -0.72 -17.87
N ARG A 58 12.02 -1.64 -17.34
CA ARG A 58 12.48 -2.78 -16.56
C ARG A 58 11.74 -4.06 -16.94
N LEU A 59 12.35 -5.19 -16.65
CA LEU A 59 11.65 -6.47 -16.55
C LEU A 59 10.70 -6.37 -15.35
N VAL A 60 9.40 -6.45 -15.60
CA VAL A 60 8.40 -6.51 -14.54
C VAL A 60 8.12 -7.98 -14.25
N PRO A 61 8.43 -8.47 -13.04
CA PRO A 61 8.05 -9.81 -12.66
C PRO A 61 6.54 -9.85 -12.47
N ALA A 62 5.84 -10.39 -13.46
CA ALA A 62 4.41 -10.74 -13.42
C ALA A 62 3.48 -9.54 -13.60
N MET A 63 2.21 -9.85 -13.84
CA MET A 63 1.13 -8.93 -14.23
C MET A 63 0.68 -7.97 -13.11
N GLN A 64 1.59 -7.59 -12.21
CA GLN A 64 1.30 -6.85 -10.97
C GLN A 64 0.60 -5.51 -11.21
N LEU A 65 0.75 -4.94 -12.41
CA LEU A 65 0.21 -3.65 -12.82
C LEU A 65 -1.01 -3.76 -13.75
N LEU A 66 -1.43 -4.98 -14.11
CA LEU A 66 -2.39 -5.22 -15.19
C LEU A 66 -3.86 -5.18 -14.75
N ASN A 67 -4.18 -4.42 -13.70
CA ASN A 67 -5.57 -4.11 -13.43
C ASN A 67 -6.10 -3.17 -14.51
N ALA A 68 -7.00 -3.69 -15.35
CA ALA A 68 -7.67 -2.96 -16.43
C ALA A 68 -8.42 -1.72 -15.92
N ALA A 69 -8.87 -1.76 -14.67
CA ALA A 69 -9.44 -0.63 -13.96
C ALA A 69 -8.42 -0.04 -12.97
N ARG A 70 -8.14 1.25 -13.12
CA ARG A 70 -7.36 1.99 -12.13
C ARG A 70 -8.18 2.11 -10.84
N PRO A 71 -7.64 1.75 -9.67
CA PRO A 71 -8.32 2.03 -8.41
C PRO A 71 -8.47 3.54 -8.24
N ALA A 72 -9.71 4.03 -8.13
CA ALA A 72 -9.98 5.45 -7.94
C ALA A 72 -9.49 5.97 -6.57
N ARG A 73 -9.33 5.06 -5.61
CA ARG A 73 -8.85 5.33 -4.25
C ARG A 73 -7.96 4.19 -3.78
N LEU A 74 -7.05 4.51 -2.88
CA LEU A 74 -6.30 3.50 -2.14
C LEU A 74 -7.27 2.65 -1.29
N PRO A 75 -6.94 1.37 -1.03
CA PRO A 75 -7.80 0.51 -0.22
C PRO A 75 -8.03 1.14 1.15
N GLN A 76 -9.29 1.16 1.56
CA GLN A 76 -9.71 1.70 2.85
C GLN A 76 -9.96 0.53 3.80
N MET A 77 -9.63 0.74 5.07
CA MET A 77 -9.95 -0.24 6.11
C MET A 77 -11.37 -0.01 6.61
N GLU A 78 -12.12 -1.08 6.83
CA GLU A 78 -13.48 -1.01 7.41
C GLU A 78 -13.38 -0.71 8.89
N THR A 79 -13.45 0.57 9.24
CA THR A 79 -13.47 1.05 10.61
C THR A 79 -14.26 2.34 10.67
N ARG A 80 -15.09 2.48 11.71
CA ARG A 80 -15.79 3.73 11.99
C ARG A 80 -14.79 4.76 12.50
N ILE A 81 -14.76 5.90 11.84
CA ILE A 81 -13.98 7.08 12.22
C ILE A 81 -14.95 8.22 12.47
N LEU A 82 -14.67 8.96 13.53
CA LEU A 82 -15.32 10.21 13.81
C LEU A 82 -14.44 11.38 13.34
N ASP A 83 -15.00 12.25 12.51
CA ASP A 83 -14.37 13.50 12.10
C ASP A 83 -14.97 14.65 12.92
N LEU A 84 -14.25 15.09 13.95
CA LEU A 84 -14.71 16.11 14.89
C LEU A 84 -14.92 17.47 14.23
N SER A 85 -14.04 17.84 13.29
CA SER A 85 -14.13 19.13 12.61
C SER A 85 -15.31 19.20 11.66
N ALA A 86 -15.63 18.09 10.99
CA ALA A 86 -16.77 18.00 10.08
C ALA A 86 -18.07 17.57 10.78
N LYS A 87 -18.01 17.20 12.06
CA LYS A 87 -19.08 16.55 12.82
C LYS A 87 -19.74 15.42 12.03
N ALA A 88 -18.91 14.58 11.43
CA ALA A 88 -19.35 13.55 10.50
C ALA A 88 -18.71 12.20 10.83
N GLU A 89 -19.49 11.14 10.66
CA GLU A 89 -19.00 9.77 10.78
C GLU A 89 -18.61 9.23 9.40
N LYS A 90 -17.49 8.51 9.34
CA LYS A 90 -17.00 7.82 8.14
C LYS A 90 -16.78 6.36 8.48
N GLU A 91 -17.36 5.47 7.70
CA GLU A 91 -17.26 4.01 7.95
C GLU A 91 -15.94 3.38 7.46
N LYS A 92 -15.11 4.16 6.76
CA LYS A 92 -13.90 3.67 6.10
C LYS A 92 -12.69 4.55 6.42
N ALA A 93 -11.65 3.95 6.98
CA ALA A 93 -10.39 4.62 7.25
C ALA A 93 -9.57 4.86 5.99
N PRO A 94 -8.98 6.06 5.82
CA PRO A 94 -7.98 6.30 4.80
C PRO A 94 -6.76 5.38 4.95
N TYR A 95 -6.20 4.94 3.82
CA TYR A 95 -5.07 4.00 3.75
C TYR A 95 -3.85 4.38 4.63
N PHE A 96 -3.49 5.66 4.68
CA PHE A 96 -2.31 6.10 5.45
C PHE A 96 -2.52 6.04 6.96
N VAL A 97 -3.77 6.02 7.43
CA VAL A 97 -4.10 5.87 8.85
C VAL A 97 -3.75 4.44 9.33
N ASP A 98 -4.04 3.41 8.52
CA ASP A 98 -3.60 2.02 8.77
C ASP A 98 -2.06 1.91 8.76
N THR A 99 -1.40 2.62 7.83
CA THR A 99 0.06 2.59 7.66
C THR A 99 0.81 3.12 8.90
N LEU A 100 0.22 4.05 9.66
CA LEU A 100 0.81 4.63 10.87
C LEU A 100 0.91 3.64 12.06
N HIS A 101 0.52 2.36 11.90
CA HIS A 101 0.69 1.24 12.85
C HIS A 101 0.08 1.35 14.24
N VAL A 102 -0.72 2.37 14.53
CA VAL A 102 -1.35 2.41 15.85
C VAL A 102 -2.54 1.47 15.94
N PHE A 103 -3.36 1.36 14.89
CA PHE A 103 -4.60 0.59 14.96
C PHE A 103 -4.41 -0.93 15.10
N LYS A 104 -3.41 -1.51 14.42
CA LYS A 104 -3.21 -2.98 14.42
C LYS A 104 -2.54 -3.53 15.68
N LYS A 105 -1.95 -2.66 16.50
CA LYS A 105 -1.25 -3.01 17.74
C LYS A 105 -2.05 -2.71 18.99
N ILE A 106 -3.22 -2.07 18.87
CA ILE A 106 -4.09 -1.83 20.01
C ILE A 106 -4.81 -3.14 20.34
N PRO A 107 -4.63 -3.71 21.56
CA PRO A 107 -5.37 -4.89 22.00
C PRO A 107 -6.87 -4.59 22.12
N MET A 108 -7.70 -5.61 22.28
CA MET A 108 -9.13 -5.39 22.52
C MET A 108 -9.34 -4.49 23.74
N TYR A 109 -10.21 -3.48 23.62
CA TYR A 109 -10.45 -2.46 24.64
C TYR A 109 -9.24 -1.59 25.01
N GLY A 110 -8.15 -1.66 24.24
CA GLY A 110 -7.04 -0.75 24.40
C GLY A 110 -7.42 0.67 23.95
N PHE A 111 -6.93 1.66 24.70
CA PHE A 111 -7.15 3.07 24.41
C PHE A 111 -5.81 3.77 24.20
N LYS A 112 -5.72 4.62 23.17
CA LYS A 112 -4.53 5.43 22.88
C LYS A 112 -4.90 6.79 22.34
N VAL A 113 -4.18 7.81 22.81
CA VAL A 113 -4.23 9.18 22.28
C VAL A 113 -2.93 9.47 21.56
N LEU A 114 -3.05 9.84 20.28
CA LEU A 114 -1.89 10.15 19.46
C LEU A 114 -1.95 11.60 19.00
N GLU A 115 -0.83 12.28 19.14
CA GLU A 115 -0.61 13.55 18.50
C GLU A 115 0.18 13.32 17.21
N VAL A 116 -0.44 13.61 16.06
CA VAL A 116 0.19 13.49 14.74
C VAL A 116 0.52 14.89 14.24
N ARG A 117 1.81 15.24 14.22
CA ARG A 117 2.30 16.51 13.67
C ARG A 117 2.96 16.29 12.33
N HIS A 118 2.66 17.16 11.36
CA HIS A 118 3.42 17.20 10.12
C HIS A 118 4.73 17.98 10.36
N LYS A 119 5.86 17.37 10.08
CA LYS A 119 7.18 18.01 10.12
C LYS A 119 7.25 19.00 8.95
N ILE A 120 6.83 20.24 9.20
CA ILE A 120 6.82 21.30 8.19
C ILE A 120 8.26 21.58 7.77
N ASP A 121 8.59 21.21 6.54
CA ASP A 121 9.80 21.68 5.88
C ASP A 121 9.57 23.16 5.53
N ARG A 122 10.11 24.09 6.34
CA ARG A 122 9.92 25.54 6.20
C ARG A 122 10.29 26.05 4.79
N ASN A 123 11.14 25.32 4.07
CA ASN A 123 11.55 25.63 2.69
C ASN A 123 10.50 25.29 1.62
N LYS A 124 9.36 24.67 1.99
CA LYS A 124 8.27 24.27 1.07
C LYS A 124 6.94 24.91 1.43
N ILE A 125 6.97 26.13 1.94
CA ILE A 125 5.80 26.98 2.06
C ILE A 125 5.63 27.70 0.73
N VAL A 126 4.45 27.63 0.11
CA VAL A 126 4.18 28.39 -1.11
C VAL A 126 4.30 29.88 -0.78
N PRO A 127 5.23 30.63 -1.40
CA PRO A 127 5.38 32.05 -1.12
C PRO A 127 4.06 32.77 -1.39
N GLY A 128 3.56 33.53 -0.40
CA GLY A 128 2.33 34.32 -0.50
C GLY A 128 1.04 33.65 -0.02
N SER A 129 0.96 32.32 0.13
CA SER A 129 -0.28 31.65 0.59
C SER A 129 -0.20 31.07 2.00
N GLY A 130 1.00 30.91 2.56
CA GLY A 130 1.22 30.29 3.88
C GLY A 130 0.83 28.80 3.97
N ARG A 131 0.34 28.19 2.88
CA ARG A 131 -0.05 26.78 2.84
C ARG A 131 1.17 25.89 2.56
N PRO A 132 1.34 24.77 3.27
CA PRO A 132 2.37 23.79 2.94
C PRO A 132 2.09 23.19 1.56
N VAL A 133 3.12 23.05 0.73
CA VAL A 133 2.99 22.32 -0.55
C VAL A 133 2.59 20.87 -0.22
N THR A 134 1.38 20.47 -0.62
CA THR A 134 0.89 19.10 -0.50
C THR A 134 1.69 18.19 -1.44
N THR A 135 2.84 17.73 -0.97
CA THR A 135 3.67 16.80 -1.72
C THR A 135 3.23 15.37 -1.42
N SER A 136 2.99 14.57 -2.46
CA SER A 136 2.71 13.13 -2.34
C SER A 136 3.69 12.47 -1.36
N VAL A 137 3.18 11.53 -0.55
CA VAL A 137 4.02 10.68 0.31
C VAL A 137 4.98 9.95 -0.62
N ARG A 138 6.28 10.01 -0.29
CA ARG A 138 7.29 9.34 -1.10
C ARG A 138 7.34 7.86 -0.70
N PRO A 139 7.51 6.96 -1.66
CA PRO A 139 7.85 5.58 -1.33
C PRO A 139 9.24 5.53 -0.69
N SER A 140 9.52 4.43 0.00
CA SER A 140 10.81 4.25 0.66
C SER A 140 11.93 3.94 -0.32
N HIS A 141 13.17 4.11 0.15
CA HIS A 141 14.38 3.74 -0.58
C HIS A 141 14.42 2.26 -0.97
N LEU A 142 13.70 1.38 -0.27
CA LEU A 142 13.61 -0.04 -0.63
C LEU A 142 12.86 -0.23 -1.95
N VAL A 143 11.72 0.44 -2.09
CA VAL A 143 10.91 0.38 -3.31
C VAL A 143 11.70 0.98 -4.48
N ASP A 144 12.31 2.14 -4.26
CA ASP A 144 13.14 2.80 -5.27
C ASP A 144 14.35 1.95 -5.66
N GLY A 145 15.01 1.31 -4.69
CA GLY A 145 16.14 0.41 -4.92
C GLY A 145 15.76 -0.82 -5.73
N LEU A 146 14.60 -1.43 -5.46
CA LEU A 146 14.13 -2.59 -6.22
C LEU A 146 13.74 -2.21 -7.66
N LEU A 147 13.14 -1.03 -7.87
CA LEU A 147 12.86 -0.49 -9.20
C LEU A 147 14.15 -0.20 -9.98
N LEU A 148 15.14 0.40 -9.32
CA LEU A 148 16.44 0.69 -9.92
C LEU A 148 17.20 -0.59 -10.25
N LEU A 149 17.19 -1.59 -9.37
CA LEU A 149 17.79 -2.90 -9.62
C LEU A 149 17.16 -3.58 -10.83
N GLY A 150 15.83 -3.55 -10.95
CA GLY A 150 15.12 -4.05 -12.12
C GLY A 150 15.58 -3.36 -13.42
N PHE A 151 15.69 -2.04 -13.40
CA PHE A 151 16.21 -1.26 -14.53
C PHE A 151 17.67 -1.62 -14.89
N LEU A 152 18.56 -1.68 -13.90
CA LEU A 152 19.97 -2.03 -14.11
C LEU A 152 20.14 -3.45 -14.64
N LEU A 153 19.34 -4.39 -14.15
CA LEU A 153 19.35 -5.77 -14.62
C LEU A 153 18.87 -5.86 -16.07
N THR A 154 17.82 -5.12 -16.43
CA THR A 154 17.35 -5.01 -17.82
C THR A 154 18.41 -4.41 -18.74
N LEU A 155 19.10 -3.36 -18.31
CA LEU A 155 20.21 -2.78 -19.06
C LEU A 155 21.36 -3.78 -19.24
N GLY A 156 21.71 -4.51 -18.18
CA GLY A 156 22.73 -5.56 -18.23
C GLY A 156 22.38 -6.69 -19.20
N LEU A 157 21.11 -7.13 -19.20
CA LEU A 157 20.61 -8.13 -20.16
C LEU A 157 20.64 -7.61 -21.60
N ALA A 158 20.26 -6.34 -21.83
CA ALA A 158 20.31 -5.74 -23.16
C ALA A 158 21.74 -5.67 -23.70
N VAL A 159 22.71 -5.26 -22.86
CA VAL A 159 24.14 -5.27 -23.20
C VAL A 159 24.62 -6.70 -23.46
N GLY A 160 24.21 -7.67 -22.65
CA GLY A 160 24.54 -9.08 -22.83
C GLY A 160 23.98 -9.69 -24.12
N ALA A 161 22.76 -9.32 -24.51
CA ALA A 161 22.14 -9.73 -25.76
C ALA A 161 22.83 -9.12 -26.98
N ALA A 162 23.19 -7.83 -26.91
CA ALA A 162 23.97 -7.15 -27.94
C ALA A 162 25.37 -7.78 -28.10
N ALA A 163 26.06 -8.07 -26.99
CA ALA A 163 27.35 -8.75 -27.01
C ALA A 163 27.27 -10.18 -27.58
N SER A 164 26.16 -10.88 -27.32
CA SER A 164 25.88 -12.23 -27.83
C SER A 164 25.37 -12.24 -29.29
N ARG A 165 25.19 -11.05 -29.90
CA ARG A 165 24.58 -10.87 -31.24
C ARG A 165 23.26 -11.62 -31.35
N ASP A 166 22.40 -11.47 -30.35
CA ASP A 166 21.05 -12.04 -30.32
C ASP A 166 20.03 -10.90 -30.48
N GLY A 167 19.67 -10.63 -31.74
CA GLY A 167 18.74 -9.57 -32.09
C GLY A 167 17.33 -9.81 -31.58
N ALA A 168 16.89 -11.08 -31.54
CA ALA A 168 15.58 -11.44 -30.99
C ALA A 168 15.52 -11.14 -29.48
N ALA A 169 16.57 -11.50 -28.73
CA ALA A 169 16.65 -11.20 -27.30
C ALA A 169 16.72 -9.70 -27.02
N LEU A 170 17.53 -8.97 -27.80
CA LEU A 170 17.64 -7.51 -27.64
C LEU A 170 16.29 -6.83 -27.90
N LEU A 171 15.58 -7.21 -28.96
CA LEU A 171 14.24 -6.68 -29.26
C LEU A 171 13.24 -7.03 -28.16
N ALA A 172 13.24 -8.28 -27.68
CA ALA A 172 12.37 -8.70 -26.59
C ALA A 172 12.60 -7.85 -25.32
N ILE A 173 13.86 -7.70 -24.89
CA ILE A 173 14.19 -6.92 -23.68
C ILE A 173 13.77 -5.45 -23.83
N CYS A 174 14.01 -4.85 -25.00
CA CYS A 174 13.59 -3.48 -25.30
C CYS A 174 12.06 -3.32 -25.28
N LEU A 175 11.32 -4.26 -25.89
CA LEU A 175 9.86 -4.24 -25.91
C LEU A 175 9.28 -4.43 -24.50
N MET A 176 9.81 -5.35 -23.70
CA MET A 176 9.45 -5.51 -22.29
C MET A 176 9.70 -4.24 -21.48
N GLY A 177 10.87 -3.63 -21.63
CA GLY A 177 11.20 -2.38 -20.96
C GLY A 177 10.24 -1.25 -21.35
N PHE A 178 9.96 -1.09 -22.65
CA PHE A 178 9.03 -0.09 -23.14
C PHE A 178 7.60 -0.30 -22.63
N ALA A 179 7.13 -1.56 -22.64
CA ALA A 179 5.81 -1.89 -22.10
C ALA A 179 5.71 -1.57 -20.60
N SER A 180 6.75 -1.90 -19.82
CA SER A 180 6.85 -1.53 -18.40
C SER A 180 6.78 -0.02 -18.20
N SER A 181 7.49 0.76 -19.02
CA SER A 181 7.47 2.22 -18.96
C SER A 181 6.08 2.80 -19.23
N ILE A 182 5.37 2.29 -20.25
CA ILE A 182 4.00 2.72 -20.58
C ILE A 182 3.06 2.40 -19.42
N ILE A 183 3.08 1.17 -18.93
CA ILE A 183 2.21 0.70 -17.85
C ILE A 183 2.52 1.47 -16.55
N GLY A 184 3.81 1.68 -16.24
CA GLY A 184 4.26 2.49 -15.11
C GLY A 184 3.83 3.94 -15.21
N TYR A 185 3.92 4.54 -16.39
CA TYR A 185 3.46 5.91 -16.62
C TYR A 185 1.94 6.06 -16.48
N ALA A 186 1.17 5.10 -17.03
CA ALA A 186 -0.28 5.09 -16.93
C ALA A 186 -0.75 4.92 -15.48
N SER A 187 -0.08 4.07 -14.71
CA SER A 187 -0.41 3.77 -13.31
C SER A 187 0.14 4.79 -12.31
N SER A 188 1.12 5.62 -12.69
CA SER A 188 1.76 6.63 -11.82
C SER A 188 0.74 7.54 -11.14
N TRP A 189 0.73 7.57 -9.80
CA TRP A 189 -0.22 8.39 -9.03
C TRP A 189 -0.04 9.88 -9.35
N LYS A 190 -1.07 10.48 -9.92
CA LYS A 190 -1.18 11.93 -10.11
C LYS A 190 -2.45 12.39 -9.41
N LEU A 191 -2.30 13.31 -8.46
CA LEU A 191 -3.41 13.94 -7.75
C LEU A 191 -4.07 14.96 -8.71
N LYS A 192 -4.88 14.50 -9.66
CA LYS A 192 -5.65 15.36 -10.56
C LYS A 192 -7.08 14.84 -10.64
N HIS A 193 -8.05 15.76 -10.76
CA HIS A 193 -9.47 15.43 -10.89
C HIS A 193 -9.68 14.35 -11.95
N TYR A 194 -10.42 13.31 -11.57
CA TYR A 194 -10.65 12.14 -12.41
C TYR A 194 -11.85 12.42 -13.31
N ASP A 195 -11.58 12.93 -14.51
CA ASP A 195 -12.61 13.07 -15.55
C ASP A 195 -12.75 11.75 -16.32
N GLU A 196 -13.92 11.48 -16.91
CA GLU A 196 -14.20 10.26 -17.69
C GLU A 196 -13.17 10.03 -18.82
N VAL A 197 -12.70 11.11 -19.46
CA VAL A 197 -11.64 11.12 -20.48
C VAL A 197 -10.31 10.57 -19.93
N SER A 198 -10.02 10.76 -18.65
CA SER A 198 -8.79 10.26 -18.01
C SER A 198 -8.79 8.73 -17.84
N GLY A 199 -9.97 8.14 -17.62
CA GLY A 199 -10.16 6.69 -17.55
C GLY A 199 -9.93 6.01 -18.90
N LEU A 200 -10.46 6.59 -19.99
CA LEU A 200 -10.23 6.09 -21.34
C LEU A 200 -8.74 6.11 -21.72
N ARG A 201 -8.05 7.21 -21.41
CA ARG A 201 -6.60 7.34 -21.68
C ARG A 201 -5.79 6.29 -20.92
N TYR A 202 -6.15 6.03 -19.66
CA TYR A 202 -5.55 4.94 -18.88
C TYR A 202 -5.78 3.58 -19.54
N GLY A 203 -7.03 3.26 -19.90
CA GLY A 203 -7.39 2.00 -20.55
C GLY A 203 -6.63 1.77 -21.86
N VAL A 204 -6.53 2.79 -22.70
CA VAL A 204 -5.79 2.72 -23.97
C VAL A 204 -4.29 2.51 -23.74
N MET A 205 -3.67 3.26 -22.80
CA MET A 205 -2.25 3.07 -22.48
C MET A 205 -1.97 1.68 -21.92
N MET A 206 -2.86 1.17 -21.05
CA MET A 206 -2.77 -0.20 -20.56
C MET A 206 -2.86 -1.19 -21.71
N ALA A 207 -3.82 -1.06 -22.61
CA ALA A 207 -3.97 -1.96 -23.76
C ALA A 207 -2.72 -1.98 -24.66
N ILE A 208 -2.15 -0.81 -24.97
CA ILE A 208 -0.89 -0.70 -25.75
C ILE A 208 0.26 -1.40 -25.01
N GLY A 209 0.37 -1.21 -23.69
CA GLY A 209 1.36 -1.89 -22.87
C GLY A 209 1.23 -3.42 -22.93
N HIS A 210 0.00 -3.93 -22.84
CA HIS A 210 -0.27 -5.38 -22.93
C HIS A 210 0.08 -5.96 -24.30
N ILE A 211 -0.32 -5.30 -25.39
CA ILE A 211 0.00 -5.74 -26.75
C ILE A 211 1.52 -5.77 -26.96
N THR A 212 2.23 -4.77 -26.43
CA THR A 212 3.70 -4.72 -26.48
C THR A 212 4.33 -5.86 -25.68
N LEU A 213 3.79 -6.20 -24.50
CA LEU A 213 4.24 -7.37 -23.72
C LEU A 213 4.01 -8.68 -24.49
N MET A 214 2.85 -8.87 -25.11
CA MET A 214 2.57 -10.07 -25.92
C MET A 214 3.56 -10.21 -27.08
N LEU A 215 3.83 -9.12 -27.81
CA LEU A 215 4.83 -9.12 -28.88
C LEU A 215 6.23 -9.44 -28.35
N SER A 216 6.59 -8.93 -27.16
CA SER A 216 7.85 -9.24 -26.52
C SER A 216 7.99 -10.73 -26.16
N VAL A 217 6.93 -11.38 -25.68
CA VAL A 217 6.94 -12.80 -25.32
C VAL A 217 7.14 -13.68 -26.56
N ILE A 218 6.52 -13.29 -27.69
CA ILE A 218 6.73 -13.97 -28.97
C ILE A 218 8.20 -13.90 -29.40
N MET A 219 8.83 -12.72 -29.27
CA MET A 219 10.26 -12.55 -29.58
C MET A 219 11.16 -13.37 -28.63
N LEU A 220 10.79 -13.50 -27.36
CA LEU A 220 11.52 -14.31 -26.38
C LEU A 220 11.57 -15.80 -26.76
N GLY A 221 10.50 -16.32 -27.36
CA GLY A 221 10.44 -17.69 -27.88
C GLY A 221 11.43 -17.98 -29.01
N ASN A 222 11.88 -16.93 -29.71
CA ASN A 222 12.83 -17.03 -30.82
C ASN A 222 14.26 -16.66 -30.41
N CYS A 223 14.53 -16.43 -29.13
CA CYS A 223 15.87 -16.12 -28.64
C CYS A 223 16.79 -17.35 -28.61
N LYS A 224 18.10 -17.12 -28.65
CA LYS A 224 19.08 -18.19 -28.44
C LYS A 224 18.98 -18.71 -27.01
N TRP A 225 19.27 -20.00 -26.83
CA TRP A 225 19.26 -20.68 -25.52
C TRP A 225 20.02 -19.91 -24.42
N ARG A 226 21.20 -19.37 -24.75
CA ARG A 226 22.03 -18.63 -23.80
C ARG A 226 21.31 -17.39 -23.26
N SER A 227 20.69 -16.61 -24.14
CA SER A 227 19.92 -15.41 -23.77
C SER A 227 18.65 -15.78 -23.00
N GLN A 228 17.98 -16.88 -23.38
CA GLN A 228 16.80 -17.37 -22.69
C GLN A 228 17.09 -17.71 -21.22
N ILE A 229 18.18 -18.44 -20.93
CA ILE A 229 18.58 -18.73 -19.55
C ILE A 229 18.92 -17.45 -18.77
N MET A 230 19.64 -16.51 -19.37
CA MET A 230 20.03 -15.26 -18.70
C MET A 230 18.80 -14.45 -18.30
N ILE A 231 17.84 -14.32 -19.22
CA ILE A 231 16.56 -13.65 -18.97
C ILE A 231 15.77 -14.40 -17.91
N ALA A 232 15.73 -15.73 -17.97
CA ALA A 232 15.07 -16.59 -16.99
C ALA A 232 15.65 -16.42 -15.57
N ALA A 233 16.97 -16.47 -15.44
CA ALA A 233 17.66 -16.32 -14.17
C ALA A 233 17.43 -14.93 -13.56
N ALA A 234 17.52 -13.89 -14.37
CA ALA A 234 17.20 -12.52 -13.96
C ALA A 234 15.75 -12.40 -13.47
N TYR A 235 14.82 -13.04 -14.17
CA TYR A 235 13.41 -13.05 -13.81
C TYR A 235 13.14 -13.75 -12.48
N VAL A 236 13.72 -14.94 -12.27
CA VAL A 236 13.65 -15.67 -10.99
C VAL A 236 14.24 -14.83 -9.85
N LEU A 237 15.39 -14.22 -10.06
CA LEU A 237 16.04 -13.36 -9.07
C LEU A 237 15.12 -12.20 -8.67
N LEU A 238 14.54 -11.50 -9.64
CA LEU A 238 13.60 -10.43 -9.35
C LEU A 238 12.38 -10.97 -8.61
N ASN A 239 11.76 -12.06 -9.06
CA ASN A 239 10.62 -12.66 -8.34
C ASN A 239 10.93 -12.96 -6.86
N VAL A 240 12.09 -13.54 -6.56
CA VAL A 240 12.52 -13.80 -5.18
C VAL A 240 12.71 -12.50 -4.40
N LEU A 241 13.28 -11.46 -5.00
CA LEU A 241 13.45 -10.16 -4.36
C LEU A 241 12.13 -9.45 -4.09
N TYR A 242 11.18 -9.49 -5.03
CA TYR A 242 9.84 -8.92 -4.88
C TYR A 242 9.04 -9.69 -3.81
N TRP A 243 9.14 -11.02 -3.82
CA TRP A 243 8.57 -11.85 -2.77
C TRP A 243 9.19 -11.56 -1.40
N GLY A 244 10.53 -11.44 -1.33
CA GLY A 244 11.24 -11.06 -0.11
C GLY A 244 10.82 -9.69 0.41
N ALA A 245 10.62 -8.71 -0.48
CA ALA A 245 10.08 -7.41 -0.13
C ALA A 245 8.67 -7.50 0.47
N SER A 246 7.82 -8.43 -0.01
CA SER A 246 6.46 -8.66 0.54
C SER A 246 6.44 -9.21 1.97
N LEU A 247 7.56 -9.76 2.46
CA LEU A 247 7.68 -10.19 3.87
C LEU A 247 7.86 -9.00 4.82
N LEU A 248 8.17 -7.82 4.29
CA LEU A 248 8.35 -6.63 5.11
C LEU A 248 7.01 -6.00 5.49
N PRO A 249 6.91 -5.41 6.69
CA PRO A 249 5.70 -4.71 7.09
C PRO A 249 5.44 -3.52 6.15
N ARG A 250 4.15 -3.29 5.84
CA ARG A 250 3.65 -2.21 4.95
C ARG A 250 4.30 -0.85 5.16
N GLN A 251 4.70 -0.55 6.38
CA GLN A 251 5.36 0.71 6.73
C GLN A 251 6.66 0.94 5.99
N ARG A 252 7.43 -0.11 5.75
CA ARG A 252 8.72 0.02 5.07
C ARG A 252 8.58 0.38 3.61
N PHE A 253 7.38 0.35 3.02
CA PHE A 253 7.17 0.79 1.66
C PHE A 253 6.95 2.30 1.53
N TRP A 254 6.58 2.97 2.62
CA TRP A 254 6.27 4.40 2.63
C TRP A 254 7.24 5.15 3.55
N ASP A 255 7.77 6.26 3.06
CA ASP A 255 8.53 7.16 3.91
C ASP A 255 7.58 8.01 4.75
N MET A 256 7.32 7.55 5.99
CA MET A 256 6.49 8.24 6.97
C MET A 256 7.27 9.24 7.84
N SER A 257 8.56 9.48 7.57
CA SER A 257 9.42 10.39 8.36
C SER A 257 8.94 11.85 8.41
N ARG A 258 7.99 12.21 7.54
CA ARG A 258 7.32 13.52 7.54
C ARG A 258 6.31 13.68 8.67
N TYR A 259 5.84 12.59 9.25
CA TYR A 259 4.90 12.62 10.36
C TYR A 259 5.65 12.30 11.65
N GLU A 260 5.53 13.20 12.61
CA GLU A 260 5.93 12.94 13.98
C GLU A 260 4.68 12.49 14.73
N VAL A 261 4.67 11.22 15.13
CA VAL A 261 3.60 10.63 15.94
C VAL A 261 4.11 10.53 17.37
N ARG A 262 3.46 11.24 18.29
CA ARG A 262 3.74 11.17 19.72
C ARG A 262 2.57 10.48 20.41
N ASP A 263 2.88 9.47 21.22
CA ASP A 263 1.90 8.88 22.12
C ASP A 263 1.74 9.84 23.31
N VAL A 264 0.56 10.45 23.41
CA VAL A 264 0.19 11.40 24.48
C VAL A 264 -0.90 10.79 25.35
N THR A 265 -1.03 9.46 25.34
CA THR A 265 -2.02 8.74 26.14
C THR A 265 -1.82 9.09 27.62
N PRO A 266 -2.86 9.60 28.30
CA PRO A 266 -2.82 9.84 29.73
C PRO A 266 -2.47 8.57 30.53
N GLU A 267 -1.70 8.72 31.61
CA GLU A 267 -1.27 7.59 32.45
C GLU A 267 -2.46 6.80 33.03
N ASP A 268 -3.57 7.48 33.33
CA ASP A 268 -4.81 6.87 33.83
C ASP A 268 -5.55 6.00 32.80
N ALA A 269 -5.27 6.19 31.51
CA ALA A 269 -5.88 5.44 30.40
C ALA A 269 -4.88 4.48 29.72
N SER A 270 -3.59 4.53 30.07
CA SER A 270 -2.51 3.74 29.46
C SER A 270 -2.59 2.22 29.73
N GLY A 271 -3.53 1.76 30.56
CA GLY A 271 -3.78 0.35 30.89
C GLY A 271 -5.24 -0.07 30.71
N ALA A 272 -5.97 0.56 29.79
CA ALA A 272 -7.39 0.26 29.54
C ALA A 272 -7.67 -1.21 29.15
N ASP A 273 -6.67 -1.90 28.62
CA ASP A 273 -6.70 -3.31 28.20
C ASP A 273 -6.35 -4.31 29.33
N ILE A 274 -5.82 -3.83 30.45
CA ILE A 274 -5.33 -4.66 31.55
C ILE A 274 -6.41 -4.78 32.63
N TYR A 275 -6.58 -5.98 33.17
CA TYR A 275 -7.34 -6.20 34.38
C TYR A 275 -6.54 -5.69 35.59
N ALA A 276 -6.90 -4.53 36.13
CA ALA A 276 -6.28 -4.03 37.35
C ALA A 276 -6.88 -4.69 38.60
N ASN A 277 -8.21 -4.87 38.62
CA ASN A 277 -8.95 -5.50 39.70
C ASN A 277 -10.22 -6.17 39.16
N GLU A 278 -10.29 -7.50 39.22
CA GLU A 278 -11.43 -8.27 38.69
C GLU A 278 -12.76 -8.00 39.42
N ARG A 279 -12.70 -7.43 40.63
CA ARG A 279 -13.90 -7.12 41.42
C ARG A 279 -14.53 -5.78 41.03
N ASP A 280 -13.77 -4.86 40.46
CA ASP A 280 -14.27 -3.56 40.05
C ASP A 280 -14.64 -3.57 38.56
N ALA A 281 -15.86 -3.16 38.26
CA ALA A 281 -16.37 -3.07 36.90
C ALA A 281 -15.58 -2.06 36.05
N ASP A 282 -15.04 -1.01 36.67
CA ASP A 282 -14.26 0.03 36.02
C ASP A 282 -12.81 -0.38 35.77
N ASP A 283 -12.30 -1.33 36.55
CA ASP A 283 -10.94 -1.86 36.40
C ASP A 283 -10.86 -3.03 35.42
N CYS A 284 -12.00 -3.48 34.90
CA CYS A 284 -12.09 -4.47 33.84
C CYS A 284 -12.04 -3.80 32.45
N PRO A 285 -11.34 -4.39 31.47
CA PRO A 285 -11.38 -3.92 30.09
C PRO A 285 -12.80 -4.09 29.54
N SER A 286 -13.43 -2.97 29.18
CA SER A 286 -14.79 -2.95 28.64
C SER A 286 -14.94 -1.89 27.55
N HIS A 287 -15.92 -2.12 26.68
CA HIS A 287 -16.26 -1.16 25.63
C HIS A 287 -16.65 0.20 26.22
N THR A 288 -17.47 0.19 27.27
CA THR A 288 -17.97 1.39 27.96
C THR A 288 -16.85 2.20 28.61
N ARG A 289 -15.86 1.52 29.20
CA ARG A 289 -14.66 2.18 29.75
C ARG A 289 -13.84 2.86 28.66
N SER A 290 -13.56 2.15 27.57
CA SER A 290 -12.79 2.69 26.44
C SER A 290 -13.52 3.87 25.77
N LEU A 291 -14.85 3.76 25.65
CA LEU A 291 -15.70 4.80 25.10
C LEU A 291 -15.70 6.04 26.00
N TRP A 292 -15.76 5.88 27.32
CA TRP A 292 -15.65 6.99 28.26
C TRP A 292 -14.30 7.72 28.13
N TYR A 293 -13.19 6.98 28.05
CA TYR A 293 -11.88 7.60 27.79
C TYR A 293 -11.87 8.37 26.46
N ALA A 294 -12.48 7.83 25.41
CA ALA A 294 -12.61 8.55 24.14
C ALA A 294 -13.45 9.83 24.26
N MET A 295 -14.61 9.78 24.92
CA MET A 295 -15.47 10.95 25.15
C MET A 295 -14.73 12.04 25.94
N ARG A 296 -13.95 11.64 26.94
CA ARG A 296 -13.16 12.54 27.78
C ARG A 296 -12.09 13.30 27.00
N GLU A 297 -11.32 12.60 26.17
CA GLU A 297 -10.24 13.21 25.39
C GLU A 297 -10.76 14.01 24.19
N VAL A 298 -11.92 13.63 23.64
CA VAL A 298 -12.60 14.37 22.57
C VAL A 298 -13.29 15.63 23.10
N GLY A 299 -13.89 15.56 24.29
CA GLY A 299 -14.68 16.65 24.88
C GLY A 299 -16.09 16.81 24.29
N GLU A 300 -16.57 15.86 23.48
CA GLU A 300 -17.92 15.85 22.89
C GLU A 300 -18.57 14.46 23.04
N CYS A 301 -19.88 14.42 23.31
CA CYS A 301 -20.65 13.19 23.58
C CYS A 301 -21.70 12.82 22.52
N TRP A 302 -22.00 13.69 21.54
CA TRP A 302 -23.13 13.54 20.60
C TRP A 302 -23.15 12.22 19.80
N TRP A 303 -21.98 11.61 19.61
CA TRP A 303 -21.80 10.37 18.86
C TRP A 303 -21.86 9.12 19.76
N ALA A 304 -21.73 9.29 21.08
CA ALA A 304 -21.60 8.21 22.04
C ALA A 304 -22.87 7.36 22.14
N GLU A 305 -24.06 7.97 22.05
CA GLU A 305 -25.34 7.25 22.07
C GLU A 305 -25.45 6.20 20.96
N LYS A 306 -24.89 6.48 19.78
CA LYS A 306 -24.88 5.54 18.64
C LYS A 306 -23.88 4.40 18.83
N TRP A 307 -22.79 4.64 19.55
CA TRP A 307 -21.66 3.71 19.66
C TRP A 307 -21.76 2.85 20.91
N LEU A 308 -22.42 3.34 21.96
CA LEU A 308 -22.69 2.60 23.18
C LEU A 308 -23.83 1.60 22.97
N TYR A 309 -23.69 0.41 23.52
CA TYR A 309 -24.71 -0.63 23.45
C TYR A 309 -24.80 -1.38 24.78
N PHE A 310 -26.00 -1.41 25.35
CA PHE A 310 -26.32 -2.20 26.54
C PHE A 310 -27.12 -3.44 26.10
N PRO A 311 -26.57 -4.66 26.26
CA PRO A 311 -27.22 -5.89 25.80
C PRO A 311 -28.61 -6.14 26.40
N LYS A 312 -28.82 -5.72 27.66
CA LYS A 312 -30.07 -5.98 28.40
C LYS A 312 -31.09 -4.84 28.32
N ARG A 313 -30.61 -3.59 28.24
CA ARG A 313 -31.43 -2.38 28.44
C ARG A 313 -30.99 -1.25 27.50
N PRO A 314 -31.36 -1.30 26.21
CA PRO A 314 -31.01 -0.25 25.25
C PRO A 314 -31.66 1.10 25.58
N ASP A 315 -32.77 1.10 26.32
CA ASP A 315 -33.48 2.30 26.80
C ASP A 315 -32.66 3.16 27.77
N LYS A 316 -31.72 2.56 28.48
CA LYS A 316 -30.89 3.23 29.49
C LYS A 316 -29.62 3.86 28.93
N VAL A 317 -29.30 3.64 27.66
CA VAL A 317 -28.11 4.21 26.99
C VAL A 317 -28.15 5.73 27.03
N LYS A 318 -29.29 6.34 26.70
CA LYS A 318 -29.44 7.80 26.70
C LYS A 318 -29.21 8.40 28.09
N GLN A 319 -29.81 7.79 29.12
CA GLN A 319 -29.61 8.20 30.51
C GLN A 319 -28.13 8.15 30.91
N TRP A 320 -27.41 7.09 30.52
CA TRP A 320 -25.98 6.98 30.79
C TRP A 320 -25.17 8.08 30.07
N VAL A 321 -25.50 8.39 28.81
CA VAL A 321 -24.80 9.43 28.03
C VAL A 321 -25.06 10.83 28.61
N ASP A 322 -26.28 11.11 29.07
CA ASP A 322 -26.62 12.37 29.74
C ASP A 322 -25.81 12.52 31.05
N GLU A 323 -25.71 11.46 31.86
CA GLU A 323 -24.88 11.43 33.07
C GLU A 323 -23.38 11.58 32.75
N ALA A 324 -22.92 10.96 31.66
CA ALA A 324 -21.54 11.10 31.17
C ALA A 324 -21.24 12.54 30.75
N GLU A 325 -22.18 13.22 30.08
CA GLU A 325 -22.05 14.63 29.69
C GLU A 325 -21.95 15.54 30.91
N HIS A 326 -22.74 15.29 31.96
CA HIS A 326 -22.59 16.00 33.24
C HIS A 326 -21.23 15.75 33.90
N ALA A 327 -20.73 14.51 33.89
CA ALA A 327 -19.41 14.18 34.41
C ALA A 327 -18.29 14.87 33.61
N LEU A 328 -18.44 14.95 32.28
CA LEU A 328 -17.53 15.64 31.37
C LEU A 328 -17.50 17.15 31.64
N ALA A 329 -18.67 17.78 31.80
CA ALA A 329 -18.81 19.21 32.11
C ALA A 329 -18.11 19.56 33.43
N ASN A 330 -18.17 18.67 34.42
CA ASN A 330 -17.51 18.81 35.71
C ASN A 330 -16.02 18.40 35.70
N ARG A 331 -15.46 17.98 34.55
CA ARG A 331 -14.10 17.43 34.39
C ARG A 331 -13.79 16.29 35.37
N ASN A 332 -14.81 15.51 35.75
CA ASN A 332 -14.65 14.39 36.67
C ASN A 332 -14.00 13.20 35.94
N ARG A 333 -12.68 13.05 36.10
CA ARG A 333 -11.93 11.95 35.47
C ARG A 333 -12.17 10.58 36.11
N GLU A 334 -12.59 10.56 37.37
CA GLU A 334 -12.81 9.35 38.18
C GLU A 334 -14.24 8.82 38.08
N TRP A 335 -15.04 9.34 37.14
CA TRP A 335 -16.40 8.86 36.96
C TRP A 335 -16.42 7.39 36.53
N ARG A 336 -17.24 6.62 37.24
CA ARG A 336 -17.32 5.16 37.19
C ARG A 336 -18.21 4.67 36.04
N ALA A 337 -17.71 4.79 34.82
CA ALA A 337 -18.41 4.47 33.59
C ALA A 337 -18.94 3.02 33.52
N GLY A 338 -18.09 2.03 33.81
CA GLY A 338 -18.41 0.61 33.80
C GLY A 338 -19.24 0.18 35.01
N GLY A 339 -18.97 0.74 36.19
CA GLY A 339 -19.82 0.57 37.37
C GLY A 339 -21.25 1.03 37.12
N ARG A 340 -21.40 2.24 36.57
CA ARG A 340 -22.71 2.83 36.28
C ARG A 340 -23.51 2.06 35.23
N GLN A 341 -22.85 1.49 34.23
CA GLN A 341 -23.52 0.58 33.29
C GLN A 341 -24.14 -0.61 34.04
N LYS A 342 -23.40 -1.27 34.93
CA LYS A 342 -23.93 -2.43 35.67
C LYS A 342 -25.15 -2.05 36.52
N GLU A 343 -25.09 -0.91 37.20
CA GLU A 343 -26.23 -0.39 37.98
C GLU A 343 -27.48 -0.20 37.12
N LEU A 344 -27.36 0.45 35.96
CA LEU A 344 -28.48 0.69 35.05
C LEU A 344 -29.04 -0.61 34.44
N GLU A 345 -28.19 -1.63 34.26
CA GLU A 345 -28.63 -2.96 33.82
C GLU A 345 -29.33 -3.77 34.92
N GLU A 346 -29.03 -3.49 36.20
CA GLU A 346 -29.61 -4.15 37.38
C GLU A 346 -30.86 -3.45 37.93
N GLU A 347 -31.12 -2.21 37.52
CA GLU A 347 -32.36 -1.49 37.84
C GLU A 347 -33.61 -2.26 37.37
N LYS A 348 -34.36 -2.82 38.33
CA LYS A 348 -35.64 -3.48 38.08
C LYS A 348 -36.63 -2.49 37.46
N GLN A 349 -37.38 -2.93 36.44
CA GLN A 349 -38.57 -2.21 35.96
C GLN A 349 -39.51 -2.01 37.15
N GLN A 350 -39.81 -0.74 37.47
CA GLN A 350 -40.94 -0.38 38.32
C GLN A 350 -42.23 -0.45 37.52
#